data_AF-A0A813J876-F1
#
_entry.id   AF-A0A813J876-F1
#
_cell.length_a   1.000
_cell.length_b   1.000
_cell.length_c   1.000
_cell.angle_alpha   90.00
_cell.angle_beta   90.00
_cell.angle_gamma   90.00
#
_symmetry.space_group_name_H-M   'P 1'
#
loop_
_entity.id
_entity.type
_entity.pdbx_description
1 polymer ?
#
loop_
_entity_poly.entity_id
_entity_poly.type
_entity_poly.pdbx_seq_one_letter_code
_entity_poly.pdbx_strand_id
1 'polypeptide(L)'
;MEEEEEEVIDQEAELLQSLLEERAAARGVKDFVTADLIHEQIRSMGYNILPGSAIGSPGVAHKTCPDRAPGPEFSTLPATLRTEVMHAYDVELYPFEALISELVDLQAQPLHKLHHLEEVKEWQHTMQLNDARAYAVRRNMIDGRLKQLGGFRGNSALNECYLRFLRDVVMPLVGDDAGIFYQVDPCFRCHLPGTGFNLVKKHCDADYFHSPNEINFWVPCTSCFDTNTLFVESVPKKGDFHPWVLVPGQMMQFWGNQCVHYTLPNETDHTRVSFDFRVIPRSHYLERYPMSHRSDDLPRFAPGAYFATMDSSS
;
A
#
# COMPACT_ATOMS: atom_id res chain seq x y z
N MET A 1 -31.34 -29.62 25.18
CA MET A 1 -30.11 -28.84 24.99
C MET A 1 -29.58 -28.95 23.57
N GLU A 2 -29.17 -30.11 23.04
CA GLU A 2 -28.85 -30.24 21.60
C GLU A 2 -30.10 -30.16 20.71
N GLU A 3 -31.20 -30.84 21.07
CA GLU A 3 -32.47 -30.77 20.30
C GLU A 3 -33.13 -29.37 20.32
N GLU A 4 -32.93 -28.60 21.40
CA GLU A 4 -33.48 -27.24 21.52
C GLU A 4 -32.66 -26.21 20.73
N GLU A 5 -31.34 -26.42 20.59
CA GLU A 5 -30.48 -25.56 19.75
C GLU A 5 -30.75 -25.82 18.26
N GLU A 6 -30.99 -27.07 17.88
CA GLU A 6 -31.29 -27.45 16.49
C GLU A 6 -32.68 -26.90 16.05
N GLU A 7 -33.68 -26.94 16.92
CA GLU A 7 -35.03 -26.39 16.65
C GLU A 7 -35.04 -24.86 16.52
N VAL A 8 -34.18 -24.16 17.28
CA VAL A 8 -34.03 -22.69 17.20
C VAL A 8 -33.32 -22.27 15.90
N ILE A 9 -32.35 -23.05 15.43
CA ILE A 9 -31.63 -22.79 14.18
C ILE A 9 -32.56 -22.93 12.96
N ASP A 10 -33.45 -23.92 12.97
CA ASP A 10 -34.38 -24.17 11.87
C ASP A 10 -35.45 -23.05 11.77
N GLN A 11 -35.97 -22.59 12.91
CA GLN A 11 -36.91 -21.46 12.98
C GLN A 11 -36.28 -20.13 12.52
N GLU A 12 -35.01 -19.88 12.85
CA GLU A 12 -34.28 -18.69 12.40
C GLU A 12 -34.07 -18.70 10.88
N ALA A 13 -33.78 -19.86 10.30
CA ALA A 13 -33.59 -20.05 8.86
C ALA A 13 -34.90 -19.85 8.06
N GLU A 14 -36.02 -20.40 8.55
CA GLU A 14 -37.35 -20.22 7.95
C GLU A 14 -37.77 -18.74 7.96
N LEU A 15 -37.56 -18.05 9.08
CA LEU A 15 -37.86 -16.63 9.22
C LEU A 15 -37.02 -15.78 8.25
N LEU A 16 -35.72 -16.08 8.12
CA LEU A 16 -34.83 -15.36 7.21
C LEU A 16 -35.26 -15.53 5.75
N GLN A 17 -35.64 -16.75 5.34
CA GLN A 17 -36.11 -17.03 3.99
C GLN A 17 -37.41 -16.27 3.69
N SER A 18 -38.35 -16.25 4.63
CA SER A 18 -39.60 -15.48 4.51
C SER A 18 -39.34 -13.97 4.34
N LEU A 19 -38.44 -13.38 5.13
CA LEU A 19 -38.09 -11.96 5.02
C LEU A 19 -37.41 -11.62 3.69
N LEU A 20 -36.59 -12.52 3.14
CA LEU A 20 -35.96 -12.33 1.83
C LEU A 20 -36.99 -12.31 0.69
N GLU A 21 -38.00 -13.18 0.77
CA GLU A 21 -39.10 -13.24 -0.21
C GLU A 21 -40.01 -12.02 -0.13
N GLU A 22 -40.40 -11.60 1.08
CA GLU A 22 -41.23 -10.40 1.30
C GLU A 22 -40.52 -9.14 0.79
N ARG A 23 -39.22 -9.00 1.07
CA ARG A 23 -38.41 -7.90 0.57
C ARG A 23 -38.33 -7.90 -0.96
N ALA A 24 -38.18 -9.08 -1.58
CA ALA A 24 -38.14 -9.21 -3.03
C ALA A 24 -39.49 -8.80 -3.66
N ALA A 25 -40.61 -9.21 -3.06
CA ALA A 25 -41.95 -8.83 -3.49
C ALA A 25 -42.20 -7.32 -3.37
N ALA A 26 -41.82 -6.70 -2.25
CA ALA A 26 -41.92 -5.25 -2.04
C ALA A 26 -41.14 -4.46 -3.10
N ARG A 27 -39.91 -4.89 -3.44
CA ARG A 27 -39.13 -4.29 -4.54
C ARG A 27 -39.77 -4.49 -5.91
N GLY A 28 -40.40 -5.64 -6.15
CA GLY A 28 -41.11 -5.94 -7.39
C GLY A 28 -42.27 -4.97 -7.67
N VAL A 29 -42.95 -4.51 -6.63
CA VAL A 29 -44.03 -3.50 -6.72
C VAL A 29 -43.54 -2.06 -6.48
N LYS A 30 -42.22 -1.85 -6.39
CA LYS A 30 -41.56 -0.56 -6.13
C LYS A 30 -41.93 0.09 -4.79
N ASP A 31 -42.34 -0.69 -3.80
CA ASP A 31 -42.50 -0.25 -2.42
C ASP A 31 -41.14 -0.31 -1.69
N PHE A 32 -40.33 0.73 -1.88
CA PHE A 32 -38.98 0.79 -1.33
C PHE A 32 -38.96 1.00 0.18
N VAL A 33 -39.99 1.63 0.76
CA VAL A 33 -40.06 1.90 2.20
C VAL A 33 -40.20 0.58 2.96
N THR A 34 -41.13 -0.28 2.54
CA THR A 34 -41.30 -1.61 3.12
C THR A 34 -40.06 -2.48 2.89
N ALA A 35 -39.46 -2.42 1.70
CA ALA A 35 -38.25 -3.18 1.40
C ALA A 35 -37.03 -2.79 2.26
N ASP A 36 -36.90 -1.51 2.62
CA ASP A 36 -35.82 -1.01 3.46
C ASP A 36 -36.03 -1.37 4.94
N LEU A 37 -37.28 -1.31 5.44
CA LEU A 37 -37.62 -1.78 6.79
C LEU A 37 -37.29 -3.27 6.99
N ILE A 38 -37.64 -4.12 6.00
CA ILE A 38 -37.32 -5.55 6.05
C ILE A 38 -35.80 -5.78 5.97
N HIS A 39 -35.07 -4.95 5.23
CA HIS A 39 -33.61 -5.02 5.18
C HIS A 39 -32.98 -4.67 6.55
N GLU A 40 -33.49 -3.67 7.26
CA GLU A 40 -33.04 -3.36 8.62
C GLU A 40 -33.33 -4.50 9.61
N GLN A 41 -34.48 -5.18 9.46
CA GLN A 41 -34.82 -6.36 10.26
C GLN A 41 -33.88 -7.55 9.99
N ILE A 42 -33.54 -7.83 8.74
CA ILE A 42 -32.55 -8.88 8.40
C ILE A 42 -31.16 -8.54 8.98
N ARG A 43 -30.79 -7.25 9.01
CA ARG A 43 -29.54 -6.78 9.64
C ARG A 43 -29.56 -6.92 11.16
N SER A 44 -30.68 -6.64 11.83
CA SER A 44 -30.78 -6.79 13.28
C SER A 44 -30.70 -8.24 13.73
N MET A 45 -31.08 -9.18 12.85
CA MET A 45 -30.84 -10.63 13.01
C MET A 45 -29.37 -11.03 12.75
N GLY A 46 -28.50 -10.09 12.35
CA GLY A 46 -27.09 -10.35 12.12
C GLY A 46 -26.76 -10.88 10.72
N TYR A 47 -27.59 -10.60 9.71
CA TYR A 47 -27.36 -11.04 8.33
C TYR A 47 -27.15 -9.85 7.38
N ASN A 48 -26.29 -10.03 6.37
CA ASN A 48 -26.12 -9.06 5.28
C ASN A 48 -26.66 -9.64 3.96
N ILE A 49 -27.39 -8.82 3.21
CA ILE A 49 -27.98 -9.20 1.92
C ILE A 49 -27.05 -8.76 0.78
N LEU A 50 -26.58 -9.70 -0.04
CA LEU A 50 -25.79 -9.40 -1.23
C LEU A 50 -26.68 -8.89 -2.38
N PRO A 51 -26.19 -7.97 -3.24
CA PRO A 51 -26.94 -7.54 -4.41
C PRO A 51 -27.16 -8.71 -5.38
N GLY A 52 -28.42 -9.10 -5.59
CA GLY A 52 -28.80 -10.10 -6.59
C GLY A 52 -28.62 -9.59 -8.02
N SER A 53 -28.41 -10.51 -8.97
CA SER A 53 -28.17 -10.22 -10.39
C SER A 53 -29.38 -9.66 -11.15
N ALA A 54 -30.58 -9.62 -10.55
CA ALA A 54 -31.80 -9.07 -11.15
C ALA A 54 -32.72 -8.39 -10.13
N ILE A 55 -33.50 -7.40 -10.60
CA ILE A 55 -34.52 -6.69 -9.81
C ILE A 55 -35.67 -7.67 -9.50
N GLY A 56 -35.91 -7.95 -8.22
CA GLY A 56 -37.01 -8.81 -7.76
C GLY A 56 -36.61 -10.24 -7.39
N SER A 57 -35.33 -10.60 -7.45
CA SER A 57 -34.86 -11.89 -6.92
C SER A 57 -34.61 -11.81 -5.40
N PRO A 58 -34.97 -12.85 -4.62
CA PRO A 58 -34.56 -12.96 -3.23
C PRO A 58 -33.03 -13.05 -3.21
N GLY A 59 -32.37 -12.01 -2.68
CA GLY A 59 -30.92 -11.99 -2.55
C GLY A 59 -30.45 -13.08 -1.57
N VAL A 60 -29.17 -13.44 -1.62
CA VAL A 60 -28.60 -14.38 -0.64
C VAL A 60 -28.18 -13.59 0.60
N ALA A 61 -28.61 -14.04 1.78
CA ALA A 61 -28.19 -13.50 3.07
C ALA A 61 -27.12 -14.40 3.70
N HIS A 62 -26.05 -13.80 4.21
CA HIS A 62 -25.00 -14.52 4.96
C HIS A 62 -25.00 -14.07 6.42
N LYS A 63 -24.90 -15.06 7.33
CA LYS A 63 -24.74 -14.81 8.78
C LYS A 63 -23.44 -14.07 8.99
N THR A 64 -23.50 -12.92 9.64
CA THR A 64 -22.30 -12.21 10.06
C THR A 64 -21.63 -13.04 11.15
N CYS A 65 -20.44 -13.56 10.86
CA CYS A 65 -19.63 -14.24 11.85
C CYS A 65 -19.24 -13.21 12.93
N PRO A 66 -19.39 -13.51 14.24
CA PRO A 66 -18.90 -12.65 15.30
C PRO A 66 -17.37 -12.57 15.35
N ASP A 67 -16.66 -13.38 14.56
CA ASP A 67 -15.25 -13.20 14.29
C ASP A 67 -15.04 -12.02 13.32
N ARG A 68 -15.29 -10.81 13.83
CA ARG A 68 -14.48 -9.67 13.42
C ARG A 68 -13.04 -10.06 13.75
N ALA A 69 -12.30 -10.54 12.74
CA ALA A 69 -10.87 -10.31 12.72
C ALA A 69 -10.68 -8.83 13.15
N PRO A 70 -9.82 -8.57 14.14
CA PRO A 70 -9.76 -7.27 14.79
C PRO A 70 -9.63 -6.19 13.72
N GLY A 71 -10.48 -5.17 13.83
CA GLY A 71 -10.42 -4.00 12.96
C GLY A 71 -9.03 -3.32 13.00
N PRO A 72 -8.80 -2.33 12.14
CA PRO A 72 -7.49 -1.83 11.69
C PRO A 72 -6.57 -1.15 12.75
N GLU A 73 -6.79 -1.36 14.05
CA GLU A 73 -5.98 -0.76 15.12
C GLU A 73 -5.04 -1.73 15.85
N PHE A 74 -5.23 -3.05 15.70
CA PHE A 74 -4.38 -4.04 16.37
C PHE A 74 -3.38 -4.69 15.41
N SER A 75 -2.22 -4.05 15.26
CA SER A 75 -1.04 -4.70 14.68
C SER A 75 -0.48 -5.70 15.68
N THR A 76 -0.08 -6.88 15.18
CA THR A 76 0.68 -7.84 16.00
C THR A 76 2.17 -7.54 15.98
N LEU A 77 2.63 -6.55 15.19
CA LEU A 77 4.05 -6.20 15.10
C LEU A 77 4.61 -5.74 16.46
N PRO A 78 5.86 -6.15 16.78
CA PRO A 78 6.62 -5.56 17.87
C PRO A 78 6.64 -4.03 17.78
N ALA A 79 6.54 -3.35 18.92
CA ALA A 79 6.54 -1.89 18.96
C ALA A 79 7.81 -1.28 18.34
N THR A 80 8.95 -1.98 18.45
CA THR A 80 10.24 -1.58 17.86
C THR A 80 10.23 -1.52 16.33
N LEU A 81 9.38 -2.31 15.68
CA LEU A 81 9.21 -2.28 14.23
C LEU A 81 8.19 -1.23 13.78
N ARG A 82 7.46 -0.62 14.74
CA ARG A 82 6.44 0.40 14.50
C ARG A 82 6.93 1.83 14.76
N THR A 83 8.21 2.01 15.07
CA THR A 83 8.84 3.30 15.32
C THR A 83 9.71 3.74 14.15
N GLU A 84 9.87 5.05 14.01
CA GLU A 84 10.84 5.63 13.07
C GLU A 84 12.27 5.33 13.51
N VAL A 85 13.03 4.64 12.65
CA VAL A 85 14.43 4.31 12.88
C VAL A 85 15.21 4.50 11.59
N MET A 86 16.24 5.33 11.63
CA MET A 86 17.17 5.49 10.52
C MET A 86 18.25 4.41 10.60
N HIS A 87 18.46 3.72 9.48
CA HIS A 87 19.49 2.72 9.31
C HIS A 87 20.47 3.15 8.23
N ALA A 88 21.73 2.74 8.35
CA ALA A 88 22.74 2.93 7.33
C ALA A 88 22.99 1.60 6.58
N TYR A 89 23.40 1.70 5.31
CA TYR A 89 23.84 0.60 4.49
C TYR A 89 25.03 1.01 3.61
N ASP A 90 25.79 0.03 3.15
CA ASP A 90 26.98 0.27 2.33
C ASP A 90 26.61 0.54 0.86
N VAL A 91 26.92 1.75 0.39
CA VAL A 91 26.64 2.18 -1.00
C VAL A 91 27.53 1.51 -2.04
N GLU A 92 28.69 0.98 -1.65
CA GLU A 92 29.54 0.21 -2.56
C GLU A 92 28.97 -1.19 -2.81
N LEU A 93 28.37 -1.79 -1.77
CA LEU A 93 27.72 -3.10 -1.87
C LEU A 93 26.32 -3.05 -2.49
N TYR A 94 25.59 -1.95 -2.25
CA TYR A 94 24.23 -1.71 -2.74
C TYR A 94 24.12 -0.36 -3.48
N PRO A 95 24.69 -0.26 -4.70
CA PRO A 95 24.86 1.00 -5.42
C PRO A 95 23.58 1.45 -6.15
N PHE A 96 22.46 1.61 -5.43
CA PHE A 96 21.17 1.97 -6.03
C PHE A 96 21.22 3.27 -6.85
N GLU A 97 21.96 4.28 -6.39
CA GLU A 97 22.14 5.54 -7.14
C GLU A 97 22.77 5.27 -8.52
N ALA A 98 23.85 4.50 -8.57
CA ALA A 98 24.55 4.19 -9.83
C ALA A 98 23.67 3.36 -10.77
N LEU A 99 22.98 2.34 -10.25
CA LEU A 99 22.09 1.48 -11.05
C LEU A 99 20.91 2.27 -11.64
N ILE A 100 20.35 3.22 -10.88
CA ILE A 100 19.29 4.09 -11.39
C ILE A 100 19.86 5.10 -12.40
N SER A 101 21.05 5.65 -12.16
CA SER A 101 21.72 6.54 -13.10
C SER A 101 21.98 5.88 -14.46
N GLU A 102 22.32 4.59 -14.46
CA GLU A 102 22.44 3.78 -15.68
C GLU A 102 21.08 3.60 -16.37
N LEU A 103 20.04 3.25 -15.61
CA LEU A 103 18.69 3.06 -16.13
C LEU A 103 18.12 4.30 -16.84
N VAL A 104 18.45 5.50 -16.36
CA VAL A 104 17.98 6.77 -16.93
C VAL A 104 18.96 7.42 -17.91
N ASP A 105 20.07 6.74 -18.24
CA ASP A 105 21.12 7.22 -19.16
C ASP A 105 21.61 8.65 -18.86
N LEU A 106 22.14 8.86 -17.65
CA LEU A 106 22.53 10.21 -17.21
C LEU A 106 23.79 10.79 -17.86
N GLN A 107 24.44 10.10 -18.79
CA GLN A 107 25.65 10.58 -19.48
C GLN A 107 26.70 11.20 -18.54
N ALA A 108 26.95 10.54 -17.40
CA ALA A 108 27.85 10.99 -16.33
C ALA A 108 27.42 12.23 -15.51
N GLN A 109 26.16 12.68 -15.63
CA GLN A 109 25.59 13.68 -14.71
C GLN A 109 25.16 13.05 -13.37
N PRO A 110 25.22 13.79 -12.26
CA PRO A 110 24.68 13.33 -10.98
C PRO A 110 23.16 13.09 -11.03
N LEU A 111 22.67 12.08 -10.31
CA LEU A 111 21.24 11.70 -10.31
C LEU A 111 20.32 12.83 -9.84
N HIS A 112 20.76 13.65 -8.89
CA HIS A 112 19.99 14.80 -8.42
C HIS A 112 19.82 15.93 -9.46
N LYS A 113 20.57 15.88 -10.59
CA LYS A 113 20.44 16.80 -11.73
C LYS A 113 19.62 16.22 -12.88
N LEU A 114 18.83 15.17 -12.64
CA LEU A 114 17.89 14.59 -13.62
C LEU A 114 17.03 15.64 -14.35
N HIS A 115 16.60 16.68 -13.63
CA HIS A 115 15.80 17.79 -14.18
C HIS A 115 16.53 18.65 -15.24
N HIS A 116 17.85 18.48 -15.42
CA HIS A 116 18.61 19.15 -16.47
C HIS A 116 18.64 18.40 -17.79
N LEU A 117 18.20 17.14 -17.83
CA LEU A 117 18.07 16.40 -19.08
C LEU A 117 17.08 17.09 -20.03
N GLU A 118 17.41 17.12 -21.31
CA GLU A 118 16.61 17.86 -22.29
C GLU A 118 15.18 17.31 -22.39
N GLU A 119 15.02 15.99 -22.38
CA GLU A 119 13.69 15.35 -22.36
C GLU A 119 12.86 15.75 -21.12
N VAL A 120 13.51 15.99 -19.98
CA VAL A 120 12.83 16.39 -18.74
C VAL A 120 12.45 17.87 -18.81
N LYS A 121 13.30 18.73 -19.37
CA LYS A 121 12.97 20.15 -19.61
C LYS A 121 11.81 20.29 -20.59
N GLU A 122 11.81 19.56 -21.71
CA GLU A 122 10.72 19.52 -22.67
C GLU A 122 9.40 19.08 -22.02
N TRP A 123 9.49 18.06 -21.15
CA TRP A 123 8.35 17.60 -20.37
C TRP A 123 7.84 18.66 -19.38
N GLN A 124 8.72 19.30 -18.61
CA GLN A 124 8.35 20.37 -17.67
C GLN A 124 7.68 21.55 -18.41
N HIS A 125 8.23 21.96 -19.54
CA HIS A 125 7.65 23.01 -20.38
C HIS A 125 6.25 22.61 -20.88
N THR A 126 6.07 21.39 -21.37
CA THR A 126 4.76 20.87 -21.82
C THR A 126 3.74 20.80 -20.68
N MET A 127 4.18 20.43 -19.47
CA MET A 127 3.34 20.36 -18.28
C MET A 127 2.82 21.75 -17.88
N GLN A 128 3.68 22.77 -17.91
CA GLN A 128 3.32 24.15 -17.58
C GLN A 128 2.30 24.72 -18.57
N LEU A 129 2.43 24.42 -19.86
CA LEU A 129 1.50 24.90 -20.89
C LEU A 129 0.08 24.35 -20.75
N ASN A 130 -0.08 23.14 -20.20
CA ASN A 130 -1.36 22.42 -20.19
C ASN A 130 -2.01 22.30 -18.80
N ASP A 131 -1.46 22.98 -17.78
CA ASP A 131 -1.85 22.87 -16.36
C ASP A 131 -2.06 21.41 -15.89
N ALA A 132 -1.23 20.51 -16.43
CA ALA A 132 -1.55 19.11 -16.43
C ALA A 132 -0.99 18.42 -15.19
N ARG A 133 -1.67 18.57 -14.04
CA ARG A 133 -1.34 17.85 -12.78
C ARG A 133 -1.17 16.35 -12.98
N ALA A 134 -1.93 15.78 -13.92
CA ALA A 134 -1.83 14.37 -14.32
C ALA A 134 -0.43 13.99 -14.83
N TYR A 135 0.29 14.91 -15.46
CA TYR A 135 1.60 14.68 -16.07
C TYR A 135 2.72 14.76 -15.02
N ALA A 136 2.65 15.74 -14.11
CA ALA A 136 3.64 15.98 -13.04
C ALA A 136 3.84 14.78 -12.11
N VAL A 137 2.73 14.08 -11.79
CA VAL A 137 2.69 13.06 -10.73
C VAL A 137 2.79 11.63 -11.29
N ARG A 138 2.40 11.38 -12.55
CA ARG A 138 2.27 10.02 -13.11
C ARG A 138 3.45 9.55 -13.95
N ARG A 139 4.27 10.44 -14.49
CA ARG A 139 5.48 10.04 -15.24
C ARG A 139 6.68 10.05 -14.33
N ASN A 140 6.76 9.04 -13.46
CA ASN A 140 8.05 8.67 -12.94
C ASN A 140 8.86 8.12 -14.12
N MET A 141 9.85 8.90 -14.62
CA MET A 141 10.72 8.45 -15.71
C MET A 141 11.30 7.07 -15.43
N ILE A 142 11.65 6.79 -14.18
CA ILE A 142 12.17 5.49 -13.73
C ILE A 142 11.16 4.38 -14.02
N ASP A 143 9.89 4.56 -13.67
CA ASP A 143 8.82 3.60 -13.97
C ASP A 143 8.64 3.40 -15.48
N GLY A 144 8.75 4.48 -16.26
CA GLY A 144 8.75 4.41 -17.73
C GLY A 144 9.89 3.55 -18.29
N ARG A 145 11.13 3.77 -17.81
CA ARG A 145 12.32 3.00 -18.22
C ARG A 145 12.21 1.53 -17.77
N LEU A 146 11.77 1.27 -16.54
CA LEU A 146 11.55 -0.09 -16.05
C LEU A 146 10.49 -0.82 -16.89
N LYS A 147 9.38 -0.18 -17.24
CA LYS A 147 8.35 -0.77 -18.10
C LYS A 147 8.89 -1.16 -19.49
N GLN A 148 9.80 -0.38 -20.06
CA GLN A 148 10.45 -0.71 -21.33
C GLN A 148 11.29 -1.99 -21.23
N LEU A 149 11.80 -2.31 -20.04
CA LEU A 149 12.56 -3.54 -19.77
C LEU A 149 11.66 -4.72 -19.36
N GLY A 150 10.33 -4.57 -19.35
CA GLY A 150 9.40 -5.60 -18.85
C GLY A 150 9.05 -5.48 -17.37
N GLY A 151 9.25 -4.30 -16.78
CA GLY A 151 9.01 -4.00 -15.36
C GLY A 151 10.29 -4.06 -14.52
N PHE A 152 10.16 -3.92 -13.20
CA PHE A 152 11.29 -3.91 -12.28
C PHE A 152 12.17 -5.16 -12.42
N ARG A 153 11.53 -6.34 -12.44
CA ARG A 153 12.19 -7.65 -12.60
C ARG A 153 12.91 -7.82 -13.94
N GLY A 154 12.58 -7.01 -14.94
CA GLY A 154 13.25 -6.99 -16.23
C GLY A 154 14.65 -6.36 -16.18
N ASN A 155 14.93 -5.53 -15.17
CA ASN A 155 16.27 -5.03 -14.88
C ASN A 155 16.95 -5.96 -13.87
N SER A 156 17.73 -6.94 -14.37
CA SER A 156 18.35 -7.96 -13.52
C SER A 156 19.31 -7.37 -12.50
N ALA A 157 20.16 -6.41 -12.87
CA ALA A 157 21.13 -5.79 -11.96
C ALA A 157 20.46 -5.09 -10.77
N LEU A 158 19.41 -4.31 -11.03
CA LEU A 158 18.67 -3.61 -9.98
C LEU A 158 17.87 -4.59 -9.10
N ASN A 159 17.24 -5.60 -9.71
CA ASN A 159 16.49 -6.62 -8.98
C ASN A 159 17.41 -7.49 -8.09
N GLU A 160 18.56 -7.94 -8.60
CA GLU A 160 19.55 -8.71 -7.83
C GLU A 160 20.13 -7.89 -6.67
N CYS A 161 20.42 -6.61 -6.90
CA CYS A 161 20.86 -5.68 -5.86
C CYS A 161 19.79 -5.54 -4.76
N TYR A 162 18.52 -5.34 -5.13
CA TYR A 162 17.41 -5.27 -4.19
C TYR A 162 17.24 -6.55 -3.37
N LEU A 163 17.26 -7.72 -4.00
CA LEU A 163 17.12 -9.00 -3.29
C LEU A 163 18.28 -9.26 -2.32
N ARG A 164 19.51 -8.90 -2.70
CA ARG A 164 20.66 -8.96 -1.78
C ARG A 164 20.51 -7.96 -0.63
N PHE A 165 20.11 -6.73 -0.92
CA PHE A 165 19.86 -5.70 0.09
C PHE A 165 18.81 -6.14 1.12
N LEU A 166 17.70 -6.73 0.65
CA LEU A 166 16.69 -7.30 1.53
C LEU A 166 17.26 -8.39 2.44
N ARG A 167 18.07 -9.30 1.87
CA ARG A 167 18.64 -10.43 2.60
C ARG A 167 19.66 -10.01 3.65
N ASP A 168 20.59 -9.15 3.25
CA ASP A 168 21.79 -8.87 4.02
C ASP A 168 21.59 -7.70 4.99
N VAL A 169 20.64 -6.80 4.70
CA VAL A 169 20.40 -5.58 5.48
C VAL A 169 19.03 -5.63 6.15
N VAL A 170 17.95 -5.79 5.37
CA VAL A 170 16.58 -5.60 5.90
C VAL A 170 16.13 -6.75 6.77
N MET A 171 16.33 -8.00 6.34
CA MET A 171 15.89 -9.18 7.07
C MET A 171 16.54 -9.27 8.48
N PRO A 172 17.84 -9.00 8.67
CA PRO A 172 18.44 -8.88 9.99
C PRO A 172 17.84 -7.78 10.87
N LEU A 173 17.43 -6.64 10.28
CA LEU A 173 16.79 -5.55 11.01
C LEU A 173 15.37 -5.91 11.46
N VAL A 174 14.64 -6.67 10.64
CA VAL A 174 13.33 -7.20 11.00
C VAL A 174 13.44 -8.24 12.12
N GLY A 175 14.48 -9.08 12.09
CA GLY A 175 14.84 -9.98 13.19
C GLY A 175 13.86 -11.12 13.45
N ASP A 176 13.15 -11.59 12.41
CA ASP A 176 12.23 -12.71 12.48
C ASP A 176 12.92 -14.02 12.07
N ASP A 177 12.91 -15.00 12.98
CA ASP A 177 13.59 -16.29 12.79
C ASP A 177 13.03 -17.13 11.64
N ALA A 178 11.82 -16.86 11.13
CA ALA A 178 11.28 -17.53 9.95
C ALA A 178 11.62 -16.77 8.65
N GLY A 179 11.97 -15.50 8.73
CA GLY A 179 12.28 -14.63 7.59
C GLY A 179 11.21 -13.56 7.35
N ILE A 180 11.08 -13.10 6.10
CA ILE A 180 10.18 -11.99 5.72
C ILE A 180 9.33 -12.30 4.49
N PHE A 181 8.13 -11.72 4.45
CA PHE A 181 7.46 -11.38 3.19
C PHE A 181 7.93 -9.99 2.77
N TYR A 182 8.29 -9.82 1.50
CA TYR A 182 8.77 -8.54 0.95
C TYR A 182 8.02 -8.18 -0.32
N GLN A 183 7.75 -6.89 -0.51
CA GLN A 183 7.12 -6.36 -1.72
C GLN A 183 8.02 -6.66 -2.93
N VAL A 184 7.48 -7.39 -3.91
CA VAL A 184 8.25 -7.88 -5.07
C VAL A 184 8.80 -6.73 -5.91
N ASP A 185 7.93 -5.76 -6.22
CA ASP A 185 8.29 -4.58 -7.00
C ASP A 185 8.29 -3.34 -6.08
N PRO A 186 9.47 -2.80 -5.70
CA PRO A 186 9.54 -1.59 -4.89
C PRO A 186 9.00 -0.38 -5.68
N CYS A 187 8.43 0.56 -4.95
CA CYS A 187 7.82 1.75 -5.51
C CYS A 187 8.85 2.87 -5.69
N PHE A 188 9.39 3.02 -6.90
CA PHE A 188 10.25 4.14 -7.23
C PHE A 188 9.46 5.45 -7.36
N ARG A 189 10.09 6.55 -6.97
CA ARG A 189 9.58 7.92 -7.09
C ARG A 189 10.67 8.86 -7.62
N CYS A 190 10.28 9.76 -8.50
CA CYS A 190 11.13 10.85 -8.99
C CYS A 190 10.40 12.18 -8.78
N HIS A 191 10.93 13.03 -7.89
CA HIS A 191 10.35 14.31 -7.49
C HIS A 191 11.14 15.45 -8.10
N LEU A 192 10.65 15.94 -9.23
CA LEU A 192 11.32 16.99 -9.97
C LEU A 192 11.08 18.36 -9.34
N PRO A 193 12.12 19.22 -9.24
CA PRO A 193 11.99 20.58 -8.76
C PRO A 193 11.17 21.43 -9.73
N GLY A 194 10.55 22.50 -9.22
CA GLY A 194 9.86 23.49 -10.06
C GLY A 194 8.57 23.01 -10.73
N THR A 195 8.04 21.85 -10.32
CA THR A 195 6.76 21.35 -10.83
C THR A 195 5.54 22.00 -10.15
N GLY A 196 5.71 22.55 -8.95
CA GLY A 196 4.60 23.11 -8.15
C GLY A 196 3.65 22.07 -7.56
N PHE A 197 3.92 20.77 -7.74
CA PHE A 197 3.03 19.70 -7.30
C PHE A 197 3.69 18.79 -6.26
N ASN A 198 2.88 18.35 -5.30
CA ASN A 198 3.23 17.22 -4.46
C ASN A 198 3.13 15.91 -5.25
N LEU A 199 4.10 15.00 -5.07
CA LEU A 199 4.02 13.65 -5.65
C LEU A 199 3.01 12.77 -4.93
N VAL A 200 2.97 12.90 -3.60
CA VAL A 200 2.19 12.04 -2.72
C VAL A 200 1.24 12.93 -1.91
N LYS A 201 -0.05 12.61 -1.98
CA LYS A 201 -1.08 13.25 -1.14
C LYS A 201 -0.99 12.70 0.28
N LYS A 202 -1.48 13.47 1.24
CA LYS A 202 -1.59 13.05 2.64
C LYS A 202 -2.47 11.81 2.77
N HIS A 203 -1.88 10.73 3.28
CA HIS A 203 -2.53 9.43 3.49
C HIS A 203 -1.71 8.58 4.48
N CYS A 204 -2.25 7.45 4.89
CA CYS A 204 -1.51 6.30 5.43
C CYS A 204 -1.81 5.06 4.56
N ASP A 205 -0.97 4.02 4.59
CA ASP A 205 -1.19 2.87 3.71
C ASP A 205 -2.47 2.09 4.07
N ALA A 206 -2.98 2.21 5.31
CA ALA A 206 -4.28 1.65 5.68
C ALA A 206 -5.45 2.24 4.87
N ASP A 207 -5.34 3.49 4.39
CA ASP A 207 -6.33 4.11 3.48
C ASP A 207 -6.44 3.36 2.13
N TYR A 208 -5.40 2.58 1.80
CA TYR A 208 -5.32 1.73 0.61
C TYR A 208 -5.45 0.24 0.94
N PHE A 209 -5.98 -0.08 2.12
CA PHE A 209 -6.28 -1.44 2.58
C PHE A 209 -5.05 -2.33 2.84
N HIS A 210 -3.87 -1.74 3.05
CA HIS A 210 -2.67 -2.48 3.46
C HIS A 210 -2.84 -3.08 4.86
N SER A 211 -2.17 -4.21 5.11
CA SER A 211 -2.18 -4.88 6.41
C SER A 211 -1.47 -4.04 7.48
N PRO A 212 -2.00 -3.96 8.72
CA PRO A 212 -1.33 -3.27 9.83
C PRO A 212 0.00 -3.91 10.23
N ASN A 213 0.33 -5.08 9.67
CA ASN A 213 1.60 -5.77 9.87
C ASN A 213 2.64 -5.47 8.78
N GLU A 214 2.38 -4.50 7.92
CA GLU A 214 3.36 -3.99 6.96
C GLU A 214 4.24 -2.90 7.58
N ILE A 215 5.55 -3.08 7.45
CA ILE A 215 6.59 -2.12 7.83
C ILE A 215 7.13 -1.51 6.54
N ASN A 216 7.24 -0.19 6.50
CA ASN A 216 7.77 0.53 5.35
C ASN A 216 9.25 0.81 5.55
N PHE A 217 10.02 0.59 4.49
CA PHE A 217 11.39 1.07 4.35
C PHE A 217 11.44 2.09 3.22
N TRP A 218 11.93 3.29 3.50
CA TRP A 218 12.09 4.36 2.53
C TRP A 218 13.58 4.65 2.29
N VAL A 219 14.02 4.53 1.04
CA VAL A 219 15.43 4.56 0.65
C VAL A 219 15.69 5.72 -0.33
N PRO A 220 16.42 6.77 0.07
CA PRO A 220 16.93 7.80 -0.84
C PRO A 220 18.00 7.27 -1.79
N CYS A 221 17.90 7.63 -3.07
CA CYS A 221 18.97 7.48 -4.06
C CYS A 221 19.62 8.84 -4.41
N THR A 222 19.11 9.92 -3.82
CA THR A 222 19.67 11.28 -3.85
C THR A 222 19.44 11.92 -2.49
N SER A 223 20.19 12.96 -2.13
CA SER A 223 19.97 13.69 -0.88
C SER A 223 18.54 14.22 -0.75
N CYS A 224 17.92 13.93 0.39
CA CYS A 224 16.57 14.30 0.75
C CYS A 224 16.59 15.27 1.92
N PHE A 225 16.02 16.46 1.74
CA PHE A 225 16.01 17.55 2.70
C PHE A 225 14.92 18.58 2.34
N ASP A 226 14.58 19.44 3.31
CA ASP A 226 13.64 20.55 3.11
C ASP A 226 12.32 20.10 2.43
N THR A 227 11.94 20.68 1.29
CA THR A 227 10.66 20.37 0.61
C THR A 227 10.72 19.17 -0.33
N ASN A 228 11.93 18.63 -0.63
CA ASN A 228 12.07 17.51 -1.55
C ASN A 228 11.89 16.13 -0.87
N THR A 229 11.63 16.08 0.44
CA THR A 229 11.58 14.84 1.23
C THR A 229 10.16 14.39 1.59
N LEU A 230 10.03 13.33 2.38
CA LEU A 230 8.78 12.91 3.01
C LEU A 230 8.56 13.65 4.34
N PHE A 231 7.32 14.08 4.55
CA PHE A 231 6.81 14.59 5.82
C PHE A 231 5.97 13.50 6.45
N VAL A 232 6.33 13.08 7.65
CA VAL A 232 5.75 11.92 8.33
C VAL A 232 5.32 12.28 9.75
N GLU A 233 4.20 11.70 10.16
CA GLU A 233 3.68 11.77 11.51
C GLU A 233 4.46 10.84 12.44
N SER A 234 4.92 11.33 13.59
CA SER A 234 5.83 10.55 14.46
C SER A 234 5.20 9.30 15.07
N VAL A 235 3.90 9.37 15.37
CA VAL A 235 3.07 8.26 15.84
C VAL A 235 1.64 8.47 15.34
N PRO A 236 0.84 7.40 15.16
CA PRO A 236 -0.48 7.52 14.56
C PRO A 236 -1.38 8.55 15.24
N LYS A 237 -2.03 9.38 14.45
CA LYS A 237 -3.05 10.38 14.85
C LYS A 237 -2.52 11.56 15.67
N LYS A 238 -1.20 11.74 15.82
CA LYS A 238 -0.61 12.87 16.58
C LYS A 238 -0.60 14.19 15.80
N GLY A 239 -0.56 14.14 14.48
CA GLY A 239 -0.55 15.29 13.58
C GLY A 239 0.74 16.12 13.57
N ASP A 240 1.84 15.62 14.13
CA ASP A 240 3.13 16.31 14.26
C ASP A 240 4.09 15.98 13.12
N PHE A 241 3.73 16.44 11.92
CA PHE A 241 4.49 16.15 10.71
C PHE A 241 5.86 16.81 10.74
N HIS A 242 6.89 16.02 10.45
CA HIS A 242 8.26 16.49 10.34
C HIS A 242 8.95 15.88 9.11
N PRO A 243 9.91 16.60 8.51
CA PRO A 243 10.65 16.10 7.36
C PRO A 243 11.76 15.15 7.80
N TRP A 244 12.05 14.14 6.97
CA TRP A 244 13.30 13.38 7.11
C TRP A 244 14.43 14.02 6.31
N VAL A 245 15.62 14.08 6.91
CA VAL A 245 16.86 14.49 6.24
C VAL A 245 17.74 13.25 6.11
N LEU A 246 17.91 12.77 4.89
CA LEU A 246 18.62 11.53 4.58
C LEU A 246 19.45 11.66 3.31
N VAL A 247 20.54 10.90 3.22
CA VAL A 247 21.42 10.83 2.04
C VAL A 247 21.54 9.39 1.53
N PRO A 248 22.02 9.14 0.30
CA PRO A 248 22.32 7.79 -0.17
C PRO A 248 23.20 7.03 0.83
N GLY A 249 22.88 5.75 1.06
CA GLY A 249 23.49 4.95 2.14
C GLY A 249 22.74 5.00 3.47
N GLN A 250 21.61 5.72 3.53
CA GLN A 250 20.68 5.70 4.66
C GLN A 250 19.29 5.25 4.20
N MET A 251 18.50 4.71 5.11
CA MET A 251 17.09 4.42 4.91
C MET A 251 16.29 4.69 6.18
N MET A 252 14.99 4.95 6.03
CA MET A 252 14.08 5.06 7.17
C MET A 252 13.16 3.84 7.25
N GLN A 253 13.17 3.18 8.39
CA GLN A 253 12.11 2.26 8.80
C GLN A 253 11.01 3.06 9.50
N PHE A 254 9.75 2.83 9.17
CA PHE A 254 8.60 3.45 9.86
C PHE A 254 7.30 2.67 9.64
N TRP A 255 6.28 3.00 10.44
CA TRP A 255 4.95 2.37 10.33
C TRP A 255 4.02 3.14 9.39
N GLY A 256 4.37 3.19 8.10
CA GLY A 256 3.61 3.91 7.07
C GLY A 256 2.18 3.41 6.88
N ASN A 257 1.85 2.21 7.37
CA ASN A 257 0.48 1.73 7.47
C ASN A 257 -0.43 2.64 8.30
N GLN A 258 0.05 3.18 9.42
CA GLN A 258 -0.77 3.97 10.35
C GLN A 258 -0.29 5.41 10.51
N CYS A 259 1.00 5.68 10.32
CA CYS A 259 1.53 7.04 10.36
C CYS A 259 1.25 7.75 9.03
N VAL A 260 0.56 8.89 9.13
CA VAL A 260 0.23 9.69 7.96
C VAL A 260 1.50 10.30 7.36
N HIS A 261 1.64 10.22 6.04
CA HIS A 261 2.79 10.75 5.33
C HIS A 261 2.42 11.40 3.98
N TYR A 262 3.25 12.34 3.53
CA TYR A 262 3.08 13.06 2.26
C TYR A 262 4.36 13.73 1.79
N THR A 263 4.31 14.35 0.60
CA THR A 263 5.35 15.24 0.09
C THR A 263 4.80 16.66 -0.06
N LEU A 264 5.66 17.67 0.07
CA LEU A 264 5.37 19.03 -0.42
C LEU A 264 5.70 19.15 -1.92
N PRO A 265 5.37 20.26 -2.61
CA PRO A 265 6.03 20.60 -3.85
C PRO A 265 7.55 20.68 -3.65
N ASN A 266 8.33 20.17 -4.60
CA ASN A 266 9.79 20.26 -4.50
C ASN A 266 10.25 21.64 -4.97
N GLU A 267 10.63 22.47 -4.01
CA GLU A 267 11.13 23.84 -4.22
C GLU A 267 12.67 23.92 -4.14
N THR A 268 13.35 22.79 -3.92
CA THR A 268 14.82 22.71 -3.96
C THR A 268 15.36 22.73 -5.39
N ASP A 269 16.68 22.77 -5.58
CA ASP A 269 17.36 22.62 -6.87
C ASP A 269 17.81 21.15 -7.13
N HIS A 270 17.26 20.19 -6.38
CA HIS A 270 17.60 18.78 -6.42
C HIS A 270 16.39 17.95 -6.84
N THR A 271 16.54 17.11 -7.85
CA THR A 271 15.59 16.02 -8.09
C THR A 271 15.71 15.00 -6.97
N ARG A 272 14.61 14.70 -6.27
CA ARG A 272 14.59 13.55 -5.36
C ARG A 272 14.34 12.28 -6.15
N VAL A 273 15.27 11.33 -6.09
CA VAL A 273 15.01 9.94 -6.42
C VAL A 273 15.02 9.11 -5.14
N SER A 274 13.96 8.33 -4.95
CA SER A 274 13.82 7.43 -3.81
C SER A 274 13.00 6.21 -4.21
N PHE A 275 13.09 5.14 -3.43
CA PHE A 275 12.13 4.05 -3.51
C PHE A 275 11.65 3.64 -2.12
N ASP A 276 10.45 3.08 -2.06
CA ASP A 276 9.90 2.49 -0.85
C ASP A 276 9.42 1.07 -1.11
N PHE A 277 9.49 0.25 -0.07
CA PHE A 277 8.95 -1.10 -0.09
C PHE A 277 8.39 -1.48 1.28
N ARG A 278 7.50 -2.47 1.26
CA ARG A 278 6.89 -3.02 2.46
C ARG A 278 7.45 -4.41 2.74
N VAL A 279 7.64 -4.70 4.02
CA VAL A 279 7.93 -6.05 4.51
C VAL A 279 7.00 -6.43 5.63
N ILE A 280 6.75 -7.72 5.79
CA ILE A 280 6.00 -8.31 6.90
C ILE A 280 6.88 -9.42 7.49
N PRO A 281 7.19 -9.40 8.80
CA PRO A 281 7.86 -10.53 9.45
C PRO A 281 7.04 -11.81 9.23
N ARG A 282 7.66 -12.95 8.91
CA ARG A 282 6.90 -14.17 8.57
C ARG A 282 5.99 -14.64 9.70
N SER A 283 6.41 -14.52 10.96
CA SER A 283 5.58 -14.88 12.12
C SER A 283 4.36 -13.97 12.33
N HIS A 284 4.33 -12.81 11.66
CA HIS A 284 3.29 -11.80 11.75
C HIS A 284 2.44 -11.67 10.48
N TYR A 285 2.67 -12.52 9.47
CA TYR A 285 1.85 -12.50 8.26
C TYR A 285 0.43 -13.02 8.55
N LEU A 286 -0.57 -12.26 8.12
CA LEU A 286 -1.97 -12.62 8.27
C LEU A 286 -2.45 -13.27 6.96
N GLU A 287 -2.71 -14.58 6.97
CA GLU A 287 -3.22 -15.29 5.79
C GLU A 287 -4.52 -14.71 5.24
N ARG A 288 -5.35 -14.14 6.12
CA ARG A 288 -6.53 -13.38 5.77
C ARG A 288 -6.52 -12.04 6.47
N TYR A 289 -6.58 -10.97 5.68
CA TYR A 289 -6.83 -9.62 6.16
C TYR A 289 -8.08 -9.06 5.48
N PRO A 290 -9.22 -8.94 6.19
CA PRO A 290 -10.54 -8.70 5.58
C PRO A 290 -10.68 -7.41 4.78
N MET A 291 -9.78 -6.44 4.99
CA MET A 291 -9.81 -5.19 4.25
C MET A 291 -9.07 -5.29 2.90
N SER A 292 -8.10 -6.19 2.78
CA SER A 292 -7.27 -6.35 1.60
C SER A 292 -7.93 -7.26 0.57
N HIS A 293 -9.18 -7.01 0.19
CA HIS A 293 -9.85 -7.75 -0.89
C HIS A 293 -10.18 -6.84 -2.08
N ARG A 294 -10.02 -7.39 -3.28
CA ARG A 294 -10.50 -6.80 -4.54
C ARG A 294 -12.00 -7.09 -4.68
N SER A 295 -12.63 -6.50 -5.70
CA SER A 295 -14.05 -6.72 -6.00
C SER A 295 -14.39 -8.17 -6.41
N ASP A 296 -13.37 -9.00 -6.65
CA ASP A 296 -13.45 -10.43 -6.98
C ASP A 296 -13.08 -11.33 -5.77
N ASP A 297 -13.12 -10.78 -4.56
CA ASP A 297 -12.73 -11.41 -3.28
C ASP A 297 -11.28 -11.91 -3.19
N LEU A 298 -10.44 -11.68 -4.19
CA LEU A 298 -9.03 -12.02 -4.13
C LEU A 298 -8.25 -11.02 -3.27
N PRO A 299 -7.28 -11.49 -2.47
CA PRO A 299 -6.48 -10.59 -1.65
C PRO A 299 -5.67 -9.60 -2.50
N ARG A 300 -5.71 -8.30 -2.17
CA ARG A 300 -4.97 -7.23 -2.90
C ARG A 300 -3.47 -7.41 -2.76
N PHE A 301 -3.03 -7.70 -1.53
CA PHE A 301 -1.63 -7.78 -1.13
C PHE A 301 -1.30 -9.20 -0.69
N ALA A 302 -1.19 -10.10 -1.67
CA ALA A 302 -1.04 -11.54 -1.44
C ALA A 302 0.37 -12.05 -1.81
N PRO A 303 0.87 -13.10 -1.12
CA PRO A 303 2.00 -13.89 -1.53
C PRO A 303 1.83 -14.46 -2.94
N GLY A 304 2.92 -14.51 -3.71
CA GLY A 304 2.93 -14.99 -5.10
C GLY A 304 2.50 -13.94 -6.13
N ALA A 305 2.06 -12.76 -5.69
CA ALA A 305 1.79 -11.60 -6.53
C ALA A 305 2.50 -10.36 -5.99
N TYR A 306 1.93 -9.72 -4.97
CA TYR A 306 2.46 -8.49 -4.38
C TYR A 306 3.66 -8.76 -3.46
N PHE A 307 3.57 -9.86 -2.69
CA PHE A 307 4.62 -10.30 -1.77
C PHE A 307 5.31 -11.56 -2.29
N ALA A 308 6.62 -11.65 -2.10
CA ALA A 308 7.38 -12.88 -2.16
C ALA A 308 8.00 -13.17 -0.78
N THR A 309 8.41 -14.42 -0.56
CA THR A 309 9.03 -14.85 0.69
C THR A 309 10.53 -14.90 0.58
N MET A 310 11.20 -14.54 1.67
CA MET A 310 12.62 -14.77 1.89
C MET A 310 12.79 -15.42 3.25
N ASP A 311 13.36 -16.61 3.24
CA ASP A 311 13.57 -17.39 4.46
C ASP A 311 14.89 -16.99 5.11
N SER A 312 14.90 -16.96 6.44
CA SER A 312 16.13 -16.90 7.21
C SER A 312 16.96 -18.14 6.88
N SER A 313 18.26 -17.96 6.69
CA SER A 313 19.17 -19.11 6.59
C SER A 313 19.31 -19.67 8.01
N SER A 314 18.75 -20.85 8.26
CA SER A 314 18.91 -21.61 9.51
C SER A 314 20.37 -21.91 9.82
#